data_AF-A0A379WNV9-F1
#
_entry.id   AF-A0A379WNV9-F1
#
_cell.length_a   1.000
_cell.length_b   1.000
_cell.length_c   1.000
_cell.angle_alpha   90.00
_cell.angle_beta   90.00
_cell.angle_gamma   90.00
#
_symmetry.space_group_name_H-M   'P 1'
#
loop_
_entity.id
_entity.type
_entity.pdbx_description
1 polymer ?
#
loop_
_entity_poly.entity_id
_entity_poly.type
_entity_poly.pdbx_seq_one_letter_code
_entity_poly.pdbx_strand_id
1 'polypeptide(L)' 'MNCLIRIRQRYPDLAQSDRKLADYLLAQPDTARHLSSQQLAAEAGVSQSSVVKFAQKLGV' A
#
# COMPACT_ATOMS: atom_id res chain seq x y z
N MET A 1 -14.74 -6.81 -3.27
CA MET A 1 -14.54 -6.12 -1.98
C MET A 1 -13.44 -5.08 -2.17
N ASN A 2 -13.71 -3.80 -1.94
CA ASN A 2 -12.84 -2.68 -2.33
C ASN A 2 -11.55 -2.66 -1.47
N CYS A 3 -10.38 -2.86 -2.10
CA CYS A 3 -9.07 -2.95 -1.43
C CYS A 3 -8.79 -1.75 -0.52
N LEU A 4 -9.26 -0.57 -0.92
CA LEU A 4 -9.14 0.69 -0.18
C LEU A 4 -9.89 0.66 1.15
N ILE A 5 -11.03 -0.05 1.24
CA ILE A 5 -11.78 -0.18 2.50
C ILE A 5 -10.97 -1.02 3.49
N ARG A 6 -10.36 -2.13 3.05
CA ARG A 6 -9.49 -2.96 3.90
C ARG A 6 -8.28 -2.18 4.41
N ILE A 7 -7.67 -1.36 3.56
CA ILE A 7 -6.55 -0.50 3.94
C ILE A 7 -6.99 0.49 5.03
N ARG A 8 -8.12 1.18 4.87
CA ARG A 8 -8.64 2.13 5.88
C ARG A 8 -8.94 1.46 7.22
N GLN A 9 -9.55 0.27 7.20
CA GLN A 9 -9.89 -0.46 8.42
C GLN A 9 -8.66 -0.89 9.22
N ARG A 10 -7.56 -1.26 8.52
CA ARG A 10 -6.32 -1.72 9.15
C ARG A 10 -5.31 -0.62 9.42
N TYR A 11 -5.51 0.55 8.82
CA TYR A 11 -4.62 1.72 8.95
C TYR A 11 -4.11 2.00 10.38
N PRO A 12 -4.96 2.01 11.44
CA PRO A 12 -4.49 2.29 12.79
C PRO A 12 -3.47 1.27 13.32
N ASP A 13 -3.51 0.03 12.85
CA ASP A 13 -2.64 -1.07 13.28
C ASP A 13 -1.39 -1.24 12.38
N LEU A 14 -1.25 -0.43 11.34
CA LEU A 14 -0.12 -0.53 10.42
C LEU A 14 1.18 -0.04 11.07
N ALA A 15 2.27 -0.77 10.81
CA ALA A 15 3.63 -0.31 11.10
C ALA A 15 3.99 0.90 10.23
N GLN A 16 5.02 1.67 10.62
CA GLN A 16 5.38 2.92 9.93
C GLN A 16 5.62 2.75 8.43
N SER A 17 6.32 1.69 8.01
CA SER A 17 6.57 1.40 6.59
C SER A 17 5.27 1.04 5.83
N ASP A 18 4.36 0.32 6.48
CA ASP A 18 3.08 -0.05 5.90
C ASP A 18 2.14 1.17 5.81
N ARG A 19 2.23 2.11 6.76
CA ARG A 19 1.49 3.39 6.71
C ARG A 19 1.88 4.24 5.52
N LYS A 20 3.18 4.41 5.23
CA LYS A 20 3.64 5.18 4.06
C LYS A 20 3.02 4.67 2.76
N LEU A 21 2.97 3.35 2.60
CA LEU A 21 2.34 2.72 1.45
C LEU A 21 0.83 2.89 1.45
N ALA A 22 0.18 2.71 2.60
CA ALA A 22 -1.25 2.95 2.74
C ALA A 22 -1.64 4.41 2.43
N ASP A 23 -0.85 5.38 2.88
CA ASP A 23 -1.05 6.81 2.61
C ASP A 23 -1.03 7.08 1.10
N TYR A 24 -0.02 6.57 0.39
CA TYR A 24 0.07 6.72 -1.05
C TYR A 24 -1.13 6.07 -1.77
N LEU A 25 -1.48 4.83 -1.40
CA LEU A 25 -2.60 4.10 -1.99
C LEU A 25 -3.96 4.77 -1.74
N LEU A 26 -4.13 5.41 -0.57
CA LEU A 26 -5.36 6.12 -0.21
C LEU A 26 -5.45 7.52 -0.85
N ALA A 27 -4.31 8.19 -1.03
CA ALA A 27 -4.24 9.50 -1.65
C ALA A 27 -4.39 9.44 -3.18
N GLN A 28 -3.79 8.43 -3.82
CA GLN A 28 -3.71 8.33 -5.29
C GLN A 28 -4.05 6.91 -5.78
N PRO A 29 -5.26 6.39 -5.49
CA PRO A 29 -5.65 5.03 -5.88
C PRO A 29 -5.68 4.83 -7.40
N ASP A 30 -5.97 5.89 -8.14
CA ASP A 30 -5.99 5.88 -9.60
C ASP A 30 -4.62 5.71 -10.23
N THR A 31 -3.62 6.42 -9.73
CA THR A 31 -2.24 6.27 -10.18
C THR A 31 -1.68 4.92 -9.73
N ALA A 32 -1.88 4.58 -8.45
CA ALA A 32 -1.28 3.40 -7.84
C ALA A 32 -1.63 2.08 -8.54
N ARG A 33 -2.85 1.94 -9.09
CA ARG A 33 -3.25 0.72 -9.80
C ARG A 33 -2.48 0.47 -11.10
N HIS A 34 -1.84 1.50 -11.65
CA HIS A 34 -1.06 1.43 -12.88
C HIS A 34 0.44 1.29 -12.62
N LEU A 35 0.87 1.35 -11.36
CA LEU A 35 2.27 1.21 -10.99
C LEU A 35 2.65 -0.25 -10.75
N SER A 36 3.85 -0.62 -11.17
CA SER A 36 4.50 -1.85 -10.72
C SER A 36 4.83 -1.79 -9.22
N SER A 37 5.08 -2.95 -8.58
CA SER A 37 5.48 -3.00 -7.16
C SER A 37 6.76 -2.22 -6.87
N GLN A 38 7.67 -2.14 -7.84
CA GLN A 38 8.92 -1.39 -7.71
C GLN A 38 8.70 0.13 -7.83
N GLN A 39 7.84 0.57 -8.75
CA GLN A 39 7.47 1.98 -8.86
C GLN A 39 6.67 2.45 -7.65
N LEU A 40 5.72 1.64 -7.20
CA LEU A 40 4.93 1.93 -6.01
C LEU A 40 5.81 2.04 -4.76
N ALA A 41 6.86 1.21 -4.66
CA ALA A 41 7.84 1.29 -3.58
C ALA A 41 8.64 2.60 -3.61
N ALA A 42 9.08 3.02 -4.80
CA ALA A 42 9.80 4.28 -4.98
C ALA A 42 8.93 5.48 -4.59
N GLU A 43 7.69 5.53 -5.09
CA GLU A 43 6.74 6.62 -4.83
C GLU A 43 6.34 6.70 -3.35
N ALA A 44 6.13 5.56 -2.69
CA ALA A 44 5.78 5.51 -1.28
C ALA A 44 7.00 5.61 -0.33
N GLY A 45 8.23 5.65 -0.85
CA GLY A 45 9.45 5.71 -0.04
C GLY A 45 9.65 4.48 0.85
N VAL A 46 9.36 3.30 0.32
CA VAL A 46 9.52 1.98 0.98
C VAL A 46 10.28 1.01 0.10
N SER A 47 10.61 -0.17 0.62
CA SER A 47 11.21 -1.23 -0.20
C SER A 47 10.17 -1.97 -1.03
N GLN A 48 10.54 -2.50 -2.20
CA GLN A 48 9.66 -3.37 -3.00
C GLN A 48 9.17 -4.58 -2.19
N SER A 49 10.03 -5.17 -1.37
CA SER A 49 9.67 -6.27 -0.47
C SER A 49 8.60 -5.88 0.56
N SER A 50 8.62 -4.62 1.04
CA SER A 50 7.56 -4.09 1.91
C SER A 50 6.22 -4.01 1.18
N VAL A 51 6.22 -3.59 -0.09
CA VAL A 51 5.02 -3.56 -0.93
C VAL A 51 4.41 -4.94 -1.10
N VAL A 52 5.24 -5.94 -1.41
CA VAL A 52 4.77 -7.32 -1.59
C VAL A 52 4.18 -7.88 -0.28
N LYS A 53 4.88 -7.69 0.85
CA LYS A 53 4.38 -8.12 2.17
C LYS A 53 3.09 -7.42 2.57
N PHE A 54 2.97 -6.13 2.26
CA PHE A 54 1.76 -5.36 2.53
C PHE A 54 0.57 -5.88 1.72
N ALA A 55 0.75 -6.15 0.43
CA ALA A 55 -0.26 -6.76 -0.44
C ALA A 55 -0.71 -8.13 0.11
N GLN A 56 0.25 -9.01 0.44
CA GLN A 56 -0.04 -10.32 1.05
C GLN A 56 -0.85 -10.19 2.34
N LYS A 57 -0.50 -9.25 3.23
CA LYS A 57 -1.27 -8.99 4.46
C LYS A 57 -2.71 -8.61 4.15
N LEU A 58 -2.96 -7.81 3.10
CA LEU A 58 -4.32 -7.39 2.70
C LEU A 58 -5.17 -8.50 2.06
N GLY A 59 -4.57 -9.66 1.79
CA GLY A 59 -5.24 -10.87 1.29
C GLY A 59 -5.30 -10.93 -0.22
N VAL A 60 -4.23 -10.50 -0.91
CA VAL A 60 -3.97 -10.76 -2.34
C VAL A 60 -2.72 -11.61 -2.52
#